data_AF-A0A7Y3XF57-F1
#
_entry.id   AF-A0A7Y3XF57-F1
#
_cell.length_a   1.000
_cell.length_b   1.000
_cell.length_c   1.000
_cell.angle_alpha   90.00
_cell.angle_beta   90.00
_cell.angle_gamma   90.00
#
_symmetry.space_group_name_H-M   'P 1'
#
loop_
_entity.id
_entity.type
_entity.pdbx_description
1 polymer ?
#
loop_
_entity_poly.entity_id
_entity_poly.type
_entity_poly.pdbx_seq_one_letter_code
_entity_poly.pdbx_strand_id
1 'polypeptide(L)'
;MVKAPEKFLDEYLSHEKGFGNKTVAKPSRAQIRKISDEEITRLKHNVQTLWGIYGTPEIKEILSRKHKIYFLDIETAGVSLKLSYVDKGISMEYEVDMGSKKELAGAHIYKQGETIINKYFTAITGVEELLKTNNVALQAVVNVFLEKEIPETDIWDMIAKGGQIHLSAVPYP
;
A
#
# COMPACT_ATOMS: atom_id res chain seq x y z
N MET A 1 32.16 -2.46 -10.88
CA MET A 1 31.30 -3.23 -9.95
C MET A 1 31.84 -3.03 -8.56
N VAL A 2 31.15 -2.27 -7.71
CA VAL A 2 31.56 -2.05 -6.31
C VAL A 2 30.91 -3.16 -5.48
N LYS A 3 31.73 -4.02 -4.87
CA LYS A 3 31.25 -5.04 -3.94
C LYS A 3 30.85 -4.37 -2.64
N ALA A 4 29.65 -4.68 -2.14
CA ALA A 4 29.28 -4.32 -0.77
C ALA A 4 30.28 -4.99 0.21
N PRO A 5 30.73 -4.29 1.26
CA PRO A 5 31.64 -4.87 2.25
C PRO A 5 31.03 -6.13 2.88
N GLU A 6 31.82 -7.19 3.00
CA GLU A 6 31.36 -8.52 3.49
C GLU A 6 30.65 -8.44 4.85
N LYS A 7 30.98 -7.45 5.68
CA LYS A 7 30.35 -7.24 6.99
C LYS A 7 28.94 -6.65 6.92
N PHE A 8 28.55 -5.97 5.84
CA PHE A 8 27.26 -5.28 5.77
C PHE A 8 26.07 -6.26 5.75
N LEU A 9 26.21 -7.38 5.04
CA LEU A 9 25.14 -8.37 4.93
C LEU A 9 24.91 -9.10 6.27
N ASP A 10 26.00 -9.44 6.96
CA ASP A 10 25.94 -10.09 8.28
C ASP A 10 25.39 -9.15 9.36
N GLU A 11 25.74 -7.87 9.33
CA GLU A 11 25.17 -6.86 10.25
C GLU A 11 23.66 -6.69 10.00
N TYR A 12 23.25 -6.57 8.73
CA TYR A 12 21.85 -6.42 8.35
C TYR A 12 20.99 -7.63 8.79
N LEU A 13 21.49 -8.85 8.58
CA LEU A 13 20.79 -10.08 8.98
C LEU A 13 20.83 -10.34 10.50
N SER A 14 21.84 -9.82 11.20
CA SER A 14 21.91 -9.90 12.67
C SER A 14 20.81 -9.08 13.36
N HIS A 15 20.33 -8.01 12.73
CA HIS A 15 19.23 -7.20 13.22
C HIS A 15 17.85 -7.85 13.03
N GLU A 16 17.67 -8.76 12.07
CA GLU A 16 16.44 -9.55 11.93
C GLU A 16 16.29 -10.59 13.06
N LYS A 17 17.40 -11.11 13.60
CA LYS A 17 17.39 -12.09 14.71
C LYS A 17 17.24 -11.47 16.11
N GLY A 18 17.06 -10.15 16.19
CA GLY A 18 16.95 -9.39 17.44
C GLY A 18 15.55 -8.88 17.78
N PHE A 19 14.49 -9.21 17.03
CA PHE A 19 13.10 -8.82 17.35
C PHE A 19 12.44 -9.70 18.43
N GLY A 20 13.25 -10.23 19.36
CA GLY A 20 12.78 -10.78 20.62
C GLY A 20 12.66 -9.67 21.66
N ASN A 21 11.44 -9.23 21.93
CA ASN A 21 11.01 -8.54 23.15
C ASN A 21 11.96 -7.46 23.70
N LYS A 22 12.04 -6.32 23.01
CA LYS A 22 12.19 -5.03 23.71
C LYS A 22 10.88 -4.30 23.59
N THR A 23 10.29 -3.97 24.74
CA THR A 23 9.13 -3.09 24.89
C THR A 23 9.48 -1.73 24.34
N VAL A 24 9.38 -1.60 23.01
CA VAL A 24 9.22 -0.31 22.35
C VAL A 24 7.98 0.29 22.97
N ALA A 25 8.12 1.50 23.53
CA ALA A 25 6.99 2.28 23.98
C ALA A 25 5.93 2.21 22.89
N LYS A 26 4.73 1.71 23.24
CA LYS A 26 3.59 1.66 22.32
C LYS A 26 3.60 2.98 21.56
N PRO A 27 3.57 3.01 20.21
CA PRO A 27 3.13 4.21 19.54
C PRO A 27 1.81 4.57 20.24
N SER A 28 1.79 5.75 20.86
CA SER A 28 0.60 6.28 21.52
C SER A 28 -0.53 5.98 20.57
N ARG A 29 -1.47 5.11 20.98
CA ARG A 29 -2.62 4.66 20.18
C ARG A 29 -3.00 5.87 19.35
N ALA A 30 -2.68 5.87 18.05
CA ALA A 30 -3.34 6.77 17.13
C ALA A 30 -4.80 6.55 17.47
N GLN A 31 -5.46 7.60 17.98
CA GLN A 31 -6.83 7.50 18.44
C GLN A 31 -7.53 6.74 17.33
N ILE A 32 -8.00 5.52 17.62
CA ILE A 32 -8.80 4.76 16.66
C ILE A 32 -10.06 5.60 16.58
N ARG A 33 -10.03 6.59 15.67
CA ARG A 33 -11.19 7.37 15.28
C ARG A 33 -12.25 6.33 15.02
N LYS A 34 -13.42 6.52 15.63
CA LYS A 34 -14.55 5.67 15.33
C LYS A 34 -14.82 5.84 13.84
N ILE A 35 -14.56 4.80 13.07
CA ILE A 35 -14.87 4.75 11.66
C ILE A 35 -16.39 4.65 11.56
N SER A 36 -17.00 5.56 10.82
CA SER A 36 -18.45 5.56 10.62
C SER A 36 -18.87 4.43 9.68
N ASP A 37 -20.14 4.02 9.76
CA ASP A 37 -20.69 3.01 8.85
C ASP A 37 -20.63 3.45 7.38
N GLU A 38 -20.70 4.77 7.14
CA GLU A 38 -20.55 5.35 5.80
C GLU A 38 -19.12 5.19 5.28
N GLU A 39 -18.11 5.43 6.11
CA GLU A 39 -16.70 5.22 5.75
C GLU A 39 -16.43 3.73 5.46
N ILE A 40 -16.96 2.82 6.28
CA ILE A 40 -16.85 1.36 6.04
C ILE A 40 -17.52 0.98 4.72
N THR A 41 -18.70 1.55 4.43
CA THR A 41 -19.44 1.29 3.19
C THR A 41 -18.62 1.75 1.98
N ARG A 42 -18.02 2.94 2.05
CA ARG A 42 -17.13 3.49 1.01
C ARG A 42 -15.90 2.62 0.78
N LEU A 43 -15.25 2.18 1.87
CA LEU A 43 -14.11 1.25 1.78
C LEU A 43 -14.51 -0.05 1.08
N LYS A 44 -15.64 -0.65 1.48
CA LYS A 44 -16.17 -1.88 0.86
C LYS A 44 -16.45 -1.68 -0.63
N HIS A 45 -17.10 -0.58 -0.99
CA HIS A 45 -17.41 -0.23 -2.36
C HIS A 45 -16.13 -0.11 -3.20
N ASN A 46 -15.16 0.69 -2.76
CA ASN A 46 -13.88 0.86 -3.47
C ASN A 46 -13.14 -0.47 -3.69
N VAL A 47 -13.07 -1.32 -2.65
CA VAL A 47 -12.45 -2.65 -2.74
C VAL A 47 -13.17 -3.53 -3.76
N GLN A 48 -14.50 -3.54 -3.74
CA GLN A 48 -15.33 -4.30 -4.67
C GLN A 48 -15.17 -3.82 -6.11
N THR A 49 -15.19 -2.51 -6.34
CA THR A 49 -15.01 -1.90 -7.67
C THR A 49 -13.66 -2.29 -8.26
N LEU A 50 -12.58 -2.13 -7.49
CA LEU A 50 -11.24 -2.46 -7.97
C LEU A 50 -11.08 -3.94 -8.31
N TRP A 51 -11.66 -4.83 -7.50
CA TRP A 51 -11.65 -6.25 -7.78
C TRP A 51 -12.54 -6.63 -8.97
N GLY A 52 -13.70 -5.99 -9.11
CA GLY A 52 -14.62 -6.17 -10.22
C GLY A 52 -13.97 -5.87 -11.56
N ILE A 53 -13.26 -4.73 -11.65
CA ILE A 53 -12.51 -4.33 -12.86
C ILE A 53 -11.42 -5.35 -13.20
N TYR A 54 -10.63 -5.81 -12.23
CA TYR A 54 -9.55 -6.77 -12.47
C TYR A 54 -10.02 -8.04 -13.21
N GLY A 55 -11.22 -8.53 -12.89
CA GLY A 55 -11.77 -9.77 -13.44
C GLY A 55 -12.24 -9.70 -14.90
N THR A 56 -12.35 -8.49 -15.46
CA THR A 56 -12.96 -8.25 -16.78
C THR A 56 -12.11 -8.81 -17.94
N PRO A 57 -12.76 -9.24 -19.05
CA PRO A 57 -12.06 -9.66 -20.27
C PRO A 57 -11.10 -8.60 -20.81
N GLU A 58 -11.49 -7.33 -20.76
CA GLU A 58 -10.72 -6.18 -21.26
C GLU A 58 -9.39 -6.05 -20.51
N ILE A 59 -9.42 -6.13 -19.17
CA ILE A 59 -8.20 -6.09 -18.35
C ILE A 59 -7.33 -7.31 -18.62
N LYS A 60 -7.91 -8.50 -18.77
CA LYS A 60 -7.15 -9.71 -19.11
C LYS A 60 -6.48 -9.60 -20.48
N GLU A 61 -7.16 -9.03 -21.47
CA GLU A 61 -6.57 -8.78 -22.78
C GLU A 61 -5.40 -7.80 -22.69
N ILE A 62 -5.57 -6.69 -21.95
CA ILE A 62 -4.47 -5.74 -21.74
C ILE A 62 -3.32 -6.43 -21.02
N LEU A 63 -3.57 -7.22 -19.97
CA LEU A 63 -2.54 -7.94 -19.21
C LEU A 63 -1.74 -8.93 -20.06
N SER A 64 -2.41 -9.60 -21.02
CA SER A 64 -1.74 -10.48 -21.98
C SER A 64 -0.70 -9.76 -22.86
N ARG A 65 -0.85 -8.43 -23.04
CA ARG A 65 0.06 -7.58 -23.82
C ARG A 65 1.00 -6.75 -22.94
N LYS A 66 0.54 -6.36 -21.75
CA LYS A 66 1.24 -5.53 -20.77
C LYS A 66 1.18 -6.26 -19.44
N HIS A 67 2.30 -6.81 -18.98
CA HIS A 67 2.35 -7.58 -17.72
C HIS A 67 1.86 -6.84 -16.45
N LYS A 68 1.66 -5.52 -16.53
CA LYS A 68 1.26 -4.67 -15.41
C LYS A 68 0.46 -3.45 -15.89
N ILE A 69 -0.61 -3.12 -15.18
CA ILE A 69 -1.44 -1.93 -15.40
C ILE A 69 -1.50 -1.15 -14.10
N TYR A 70 -0.85 0.00 -14.04
CA TYR A 70 -1.01 0.93 -12.92
C TYR A 70 -2.36 1.62 -13.01
N PHE A 71 -3.04 1.78 -11.88
CA PHE A 71 -4.34 2.44 -11.84
C PHE A 71 -4.46 3.45 -10.70
N LEU A 72 -3.63 3.33 -9.66
CA LEU A 72 -3.67 4.24 -8.52
C LEU A 72 -2.26 4.53 -7.99
N ASP A 73 -2.03 5.80 -7.67
CA ASP A 73 -0.86 6.31 -6.97
C ASP A 73 -1.32 7.05 -5.72
N ILE A 74 -0.75 6.70 -4.58
CA ILE A 74 -1.07 7.29 -3.28
C ILE A 74 0.20 7.86 -2.69
N GLU A 75 0.15 9.15 -2.37
CA GLU A 75 1.24 9.86 -1.72
C GLU A 75 0.75 10.50 -0.42
N THR A 76 1.45 10.21 0.67
CA THR A 76 1.18 10.73 2.01
C THR A 76 2.49 11.19 2.64
N ALA A 77 2.42 11.87 3.80
CA ALA A 77 3.60 12.44 4.47
C ALA A 77 4.74 11.46 4.81
N GLY A 78 4.50 10.15 4.79
CA GLY A 78 5.55 9.14 5.05
C GLY A 78 5.38 7.84 4.26
N VAL A 79 4.50 7.82 3.27
CA VAL A 79 4.26 6.65 2.42
C VAL A 79 3.99 7.11 0.99
N SER A 80 4.74 6.55 0.05
CA SER A 80 4.39 6.55 -1.37
C SER A 80 4.05 5.11 -1.77
N LEU A 81 2.93 4.90 -2.45
CA LEU A 81 2.57 3.57 -2.93
C LEU A 81 1.80 3.62 -4.25
N LYS A 82 1.94 2.57 -5.04
CA LYS A 82 1.24 2.39 -6.31
C LYS A 82 0.49 1.07 -6.30
N LEU A 83 -0.76 1.12 -6.71
CA LEU A 83 -1.56 -0.08 -6.96
C LEU A 83 -1.65 -0.36 -8.44
N SER A 84 -1.57 -1.65 -8.76
CA SER A 84 -1.55 -2.13 -10.14
C SER A 84 -2.24 -3.48 -10.27
N TYR A 85 -2.81 -3.73 -11.45
CA TYR A 85 -3.25 -5.05 -11.86
C TYR A 85 -2.08 -5.81 -12.50
N VAL A 86 -1.92 -7.06 -12.12
CA VAL A 86 -0.96 -8.03 -12.67
C VAL A 86 -1.65 -9.39 -12.83
N ASP A 87 -1.07 -10.34 -13.55
CA ASP A 87 -1.67 -11.68 -13.76
C ASP A 87 -2.06 -12.41 -12.46
N LYS A 88 -1.40 -12.07 -11.36
CA LYS A 88 -1.65 -12.63 -10.03
C LYS A 88 -2.66 -11.84 -9.21
N GLY A 89 -3.29 -10.77 -9.72
CA GLY A 89 -4.26 -9.93 -9.00
C GLY A 89 -3.80 -8.49 -8.82
N ILE A 90 -4.06 -7.92 -7.64
CA ILE A 90 -3.69 -6.55 -7.29
C ILE A 90 -2.33 -6.57 -6.57
N SER A 91 -1.35 -5.88 -7.15
CA SER A 91 -0.02 -5.66 -6.58
C SER A 91 0.07 -4.25 -5.98
N MET A 92 0.73 -4.15 -4.84
CA MET A 92 1.10 -2.90 -4.17
C MET A 92 2.61 -2.76 -4.14
N GLU A 93 3.12 -1.78 -4.85
CA GLU A 93 4.48 -1.27 -4.67
C GLU A 93 4.45 -0.13 -3.66
N TYR A 94 5.38 -0.09 -2.72
CA TYR A 94 5.37 0.95 -1.70
C TYR A 94 6.77 1.31 -1.22
N GLU A 95 6.87 2.53 -0.71
CA GLU A 95 7.98 3.10 0.01
C GLU A 95 7.44 3.73 1.30
N VAL A 96 8.00 3.36 2.45
CA VAL A 96 7.67 3.95 3.75
C VAL A 96 8.90 4.64 4.33
N ASP A 97 8.76 5.89 4.73
CA ASP A 97 9.79 6.61 5.47
C ASP A 97 9.89 6.06 6.90
N MET A 98 11.07 5.56 7.25
CA MET A 98 11.40 5.00 8.56
C MET A 98 12.06 6.04 9.48
N GLY A 99 12.19 7.28 9.03
CA GLY A 99 12.82 8.40 9.72
C GLY A 99 14.33 8.49 9.48
N SER A 100 14.96 9.46 10.15
CA SER A 100 16.39 9.72 10.03
C SER A 100 17.22 8.89 11.01
N LYS A 101 18.36 8.34 10.55
CA LYS A 101 19.38 7.79 11.46
C LYS A 101 20.45 8.84 11.74
N LYS A 102 20.65 9.14 13.03
CA LYS A 102 21.72 10.04 13.50
C LYS A 102 23.12 9.63 13.02
N GLU A 103 23.36 8.35 12.82
CA GLU A 103 24.66 7.80 12.39
C GLU A 103 24.92 7.94 10.86
N LEU A 104 23.90 8.27 10.06
CA LEU A 104 24.01 8.46 8.61
C LEU A 104 23.91 9.94 8.21
N ALA A 105 24.50 10.84 9.01
CA ALA A 105 24.47 12.29 8.80
C ALA A 105 23.06 12.88 8.60
N GLY A 106 22.03 12.25 9.17
CA GLY A 106 20.63 12.70 9.03
C GLY A 106 19.91 12.19 7.78
N ALA A 107 20.49 11.24 7.02
CA ALA A 107 19.80 10.60 5.92
C ALA A 107 18.51 9.89 6.39
N HIS A 108 17.43 10.09 5.62
CA HIS A 108 16.18 9.36 5.79
C HIS A 108 16.33 7.94 5.26
N ILE A 109 15.78 6.98 6.00
CA ILE A 109 15.78 5.57 5.61
C ILE A 109 14.41 5.23 5.08
N TYR A 110 14.36 4.63 3.90
CA TYR A 110 13.13 4.19 3.28
C TYR A 110 13.06 2.67 3.26
N LYS A 111 11.90 2.12 3.62
CA LYS A 111 11.58 0.71 3.43
C LYS A 111 10.73 0.57 2.16
N GLN A 112 11.31 -0.04 1.14
CA GLN A 112 10.63 -0.34 -0.12
C GLN A 112 10.18 -1.80 -0.16
N GLY A 113 9.10 -2.07 -0.87
CA GLY A 113 8.65 -3.44 -1.14
C GLY A 113 7.55 -3.52 -2.18
N GLU A 114 7.36 -4.73 -2.71
CA GLU A 114 6.23 -5.09 -3.55
C GLU A 114 5.53 -6.30 -2.95
N THR A 115 4.19 -6.29 -2.94
CA THR A 115 3.41 -7.42 -2.43
C THR A 115 2.05 -7.55 -3.10
N ILE A 116 1.60 -8.80 -3.27
CA ILE A 116 0.26 -9.10 -3.78
C ILE A 116 -0.74 -9.02 -2.62
N ILE A 117 -1.79 -8.21 -2.81
CA ILE A 117 -2.73 -7.85 -1.74
C ILE A 117 -4.12 -8.46 -1.92
N ASN A 118 -4.29 -9.41 -2.84
CA ASN A 118 -5.58 -10.04 -3.17
C ASN A 118 -6.40 -10.51 -1.99
N LYS A 119 -5.75 -11.04 -0.94
CA LYS A 119 -6.46 -11.58 0.23
C LYS A 119 -7.41 -10.55 0.86
N TYR A 120 -7.10 -9.26 0.74
CA TYR A 120 -7.93 -8.17 1.25
C TYR A 120 -9.13 -7.85 0.33
N PHE A 121 -9.07 -8.25 -0.94
CA PHE A 121 -10.07 -7.98 -1.97
C PHE A 121 -10.99 -9.17 -2.22
N THR A 122 -10.50 -10.40 -2.03
CA THR A 122 -11.22 -11.63 -2.40
C THR A 122 -11.84 -12.37 -1.22
N ALA A 123 -11.32 -12.20 -0.01
CA ALA A 123 -11.84 -12.91 1.16
C ALA A 123 -13.10 -12.22 1.70
N ILE A 124 -14.05 -13.01 2.20
CA ILE A 124 -15.27 -12.50 2.87
C ILE A 124 -14.90 -11.56 4.03
N THR A 125 -13.79 -11.86 4.73
CA THR A 125 -13.24 -11.09 5.85
C THR A 125 -12.13 -10.13 5.44
N GLY A 126 -11.87 -9.97 4.14
CA GLY A 126 -10.71 -9.24 3.62
C GLY A 126 -10.70 -7.77 4.01
N VAL A 127 -11.87 -7.12 4.01
CA VAL A 127 -12.02 -5.72 4.42
C VAL A 127 -11.80 -5.57 5.93
N GLU A 128 -12.33 -6.49 6.73
CA GLU A 128 -12.13 -6.49 8.19
C GLU A 128 -10.66 -6.74 8.56
N GLU A 129 -9.95 -7.58 7.80
CA GLU A 129 -8.51 -7.79 7.95
C GLU A 129 -7.70 -6.56 7.53
N LEU A 130 -8.13 -5.88 6.46
CA LEU A 130 -7.50 -4.65 5.99
C LEU A 130 -7.62 -3.54 7.05
N LEU A 131 -8.79 -3.38 7.66
CA LEU A 131 -9.03 -2.43 8.76
C LEU A 131 -8.17 -2.72 10.01
N LYS A 132 -7.82 -3.99 10.25
CA LYS A 132 -7.03 -4.44 11.41
C LYS A 132 -5.53 -4.54 11.14
N THR A 133 -5.08 -4.18 9.94
CA THR A 133 -3.67 -4.34 9.55
C THR A 133 -2.75 -3.42 10.36
N ASN A 134 -1.55 -3.88 10.70
CA ASN A 134 -0.51 -3.02 11.29
C ASN A 134 0.53 -2.57 10.24
N ASN A 135 0.34 -2.94 8.98
CA ASN A 135 1.24 -2.52 7.90
C ASN A 135 0.92 -1.06 7.53
N VAL A 136 1.92 -0.19 7.64
CA VAL A 136 1.78 1.27 7.41
C VAL A 136 1.32 1.59 5.99
N ALA A 137 1.82 0.88 4.97
CA ALA A 137 1.40 1.08 3.59
C ALA A 137 -0.05 0.65 3.35
N LEU A 138 -0.47 -0.48 3.92
CA LEU A 138 -1.88 -0.90 3.84
C LEU A 138 -2.81 0.04 4.62
N GLN A 139 -2.35 0.60 5.75
CA GLN A 139 -3.10 1.63 6.47
C GLN A 139 -3.28 2.90 5.64
N ALA A 140 -2.28 3.30 4.86
CA ALA A 140 -2.44 4.42 3.91
C ALA A 140 -3.52 4.14 2.85
N VAL A 141 -3.58 2.91 2.32
CA VAL A 141 -4.67 2.48 1.40
C VAL A 141 -6.03 2.58 2.09
N VAL A 142 -6.15 2.06 3.32
CA VAL A 142 -7.38 2.13 4.11
C VAL A 142 -7.84 3.56 4.28
N ASN A 143 -6.95 4.45 4.76
CA ASN A 143 -7.31 5.84 5.03
C ASN A 143 -7.82 6.53 3.77
N VAL A 144 -7.14 6.35 2.63
CA VAL A 144 -7.57 6.92 1.35
C VAL A 144 -8.93 6.36 0.92
N PHE A 145 -9.17 5.05 1.07
CA PHE A 145 -10.43 4.43 0.64
C PHE A 145 -11.59 4.73 1.60
N LEU A 146 -11.31 5.02 2.86
CA LEU A 146 -12.31 5.52 3.81
C LEU A 146 -12.70 6.97 3.48
N GLU A 147 -11.78 7.80 3.02
CA GLU A 147 -12.00 9.23 2.79
C GLU A 147 -12.56 9.55 1.40
N LYS A 148 -12.08 8.86 0.37
CA LYS A 148 -12.37 9.16 -1.03
C LYS A 148 -13.06 7.99 -1.70
N GLU A 149 -14.20 8.26 -2.33
CA GLU A 149 -14.80 7.33 -3.26
C GLU A 149 -14.00 7.36 -4.56
N ILE A 150 -13.72 6.19 -5.13
CA ILE A 150 -13.02 6.05 -6.39
C ILE A 150 -14.03 5.58 -7.43
N PRO A 151 -14.56 6.48 -8.30
CA PRO A 151 -15.53 6.10 -9.30
C PRO A 151 -14.95 5.07 -10.26
N GLU A 152 -15.76 4.06 -10.62
CA GLU A 152 -15.37 3.06 -11.61
C GLU A 152 -14.96 3.70 -12.94
N THR A 153 -15.70 4.75 -13.35
CA THR A 153 -15.43 5.52 -14.57
C THR A 153 -14.04 6.13 -14.60
N ASP A 154 -13.56 6.64 -13.46
CA ASP A 154 -12.27 7.30 -13.38
C ASP A 154 -11.13 6.28 -13.54
N ILE A 155 -11.33 5.07 -13.02
CA ILE A 155 -10.38 3.97 -13.17
C ILE A 155 -10.28 3.56 -14.64
N TRP A 156 -11.43 3.36 -15.30
CA TRP A 156 -11.47 3.05 -16.73
C TRP A 156 -10.84 4.15 -17.60
N ASP A 157 -11.16 5.41 -17.32
CA ASP A 157 -10.60 6.56 -18.02
C ASP A 157 -9.08 6.63 -17.90
N MET A 158 -8.53 6.38 -16.70
CA MET A 158 -7.09 6.37 -16.49
C MET A 158 -6.43 5.21 -17.22
N ILE A 159 -7.00 4.01 -17.16
CA ILE A 159 -6.48 2.84 -17.87
C ILE A 159 -6.48 3.10 -19.39
N ALA A 160 -7.55 3.67 -19.94
CA ALA A 160 -7.65 4.01 -21.36
C ALA A 160 -6.59 5.04 -21.79
N LYS A 161 -6.25 5.99 -20.91
CA LYS A 161 -5.19 6.99 -21.13
C LYS A 161 -3.78 6.46 -20.85
N GLY A 162 -3.65 5.23 -20.34
CA GLY A 162 -2.38 4.69 -19.83
C GLY A 162 -1.83 5.44 -18.62
N GLY A 163 -2.69 6.14 -17.89
CA GLY A 163 -2.37 6.89 -16.68
C GLY A 163 -2.78 6.15 -15.41
N GLN A 164 -2.73 6.87 -14.29
CA GLN A 164 -3.13 6.38 -12.97
C GLN A 164 -3.79 7.52 -12.19
N ILE A 165 -4.75 7.20 -11.34
CA ILE A 165 -5.38 8.19 -10.44
C ILE A 165 -4.35 8.56 -9.38
N HIS A 166 -4.08 9.85 -9.18
CA HIS A 166 -3.17 10.31 -8.15
C HIS A 166 -3.96 10.85 -6.95
N LEU A 167 -3.78 10.21 -5.79
CA LEU A 167 -4.44 10.59 -4.55
C LEU A 167 -3.38 10.99 -3.53
N SER A 168 -3.25 12.30 -3.31
CA SER A 168 -2.53 12.81 -2.14
C SER A 168 -3.47 12.79 -0.93
N ALA A 169 -3.01 12.23 0.19
CA ALA A 169 -3.66 12.41 1.48
C ALA A 169 -2.88 13.47 2.28
N VAL A 170 -3.57 14.56 2.67
CA VAL A 170 -3.00 15.53 3.61
C VAL A 170 -2.96 14.85 4.98
N PRO A 171 -1.86 14.90 5.73
CA PRO A 171 -1.84 14.37 7.09
C PRO A 171 -2.96 15.05 7.89
N TYR A 172 -3.84 14.25 8.50
CA TYR A 172 -4.74 14.79 9.51
C TYR A 172 -3.88 15.36 10.65
N PRO A 173 -4.14 16.61 11.09
CA PRO A 173 -3.47 17.22 12.23
C PRO A 173 -3.74 16.49 13.55
#